data_AF-A0A495M5Q0-F1
#
_entry.id   AF-A0A495M5Q0-F1
#
_cell.length_a   1.000
_cell.length_b   1.000
_cell.length_c   1.000
_cell.angle_alpha   90.00
_cell.angle_beta   90.00
_cell.angle_gamma   90.00
#
_symmetry.space_group_name_H-M   'P 1'
#
loop_
_entity.id
_entity.type
_entity.pdbx_description
1 polymer ?
#
loop_
_entity_poly.entity_id
_entity_poly.type
_entity_poly.pdbx_seq_one_letter_code
_entity_poly.pdbx_strand_id
1 'polypeptide(L)'
;MHLKGKEKHFWKNNFGISKLADIPLEISGYKSIDSETDDQFLEYLTSRIPTIHGIYLKFTNITDEGVRHISKIASLSELTLRDHKDITNESVPYLNQLVDLVYLDLVKTKIGLKDLPGLFQLQKLKELYVSSEEENEEILLEYVAEMKKILPQCVLYINYRSYE
;
A
#
# COMPACT_ATOMS: atom_id res chain seq x y z
N MET A 1 9.55 -27.83 -6.57
CA MET A 1 9.01 -27.84 -5.19
C MET A 1 7.50 -27.98 -5.23
N HIS A 2 6.86 -28.56 -4.21
CA HIS A 2 5.40 -28.69 -4.13
C HIS A 2 4.84 -27.75 -3.06
N LEU A 3 3.61 -27.27 -3.24
CA LEU A 3 2.84 -26.61 -2.19
C LEU A 3 2.56 -27.60 -1.06
N LYS A 4 2.76 -27.18 0.20
CA LYS A 4 2.56 -28.01 1.39
C LYS A 4 1.83 -27.24 2.48
N GLY A 5 1.23 -27.97 3.42
CA GLY A 5 0.66 -27.40 4.65
C GLY A 5 -0.40 -26.32 4.41
N LYS A 6 -0.34 -25.24 5.19
CA LYS A 6 -1.28 -24.11 5.13
C LYS A 6 -1.25 -23.39 3.78
N GLU A 7 -0.07 -23.20 3.20
CA GLU A 7 0.10 -22.56 1.89
C GLU A 7 -0.68 -23.28 0.78
N LYS A 8 -0.67 -24.62 0.78
CA LYS A 8 -1.46 -25.41 -0.20
C LYS A 8 -2.97 -25.12 -0.07
N HIS A 9 -3.48 -25.01 1.15
CA HIS A 9 -4.89 -24.73 1.39
C HIS A 9 -5.24 -23.30 0.97
N PHE A 10 -4.35 -22.34 1.23
CA PHE A 10 -4.47 -20.96 0.77
C PHE A 10 -4.65 -20.88 -0.75
N TRP A 11 -3.74 -21.46 -1.54
CA TRP A 11 -3.81 -21.39 -3.00
C TRP A 11 -5.05 -22.09 -3.57
N LYS A 12 -5.41 -23.23 -2.99
CA LYS A 12 -6.59 -23.99 -3.42
C LYS A 12 -7.88 -23.23 -3.11
N ASN A 13 -8.02 -22.66 -1.92
CA ASN A 13 -9.27 -22.06 -1.47
C ASN A 13 -9.51 -20.67 -2.09
N ASN A 14 -8.43 -19.88 -2.27
CA ASN A 14 -8.56 -18.51 -2.77
C ASN A 14 -8.48 -18.42 -4.29
N PHE A 15 -7.75 -19.34 -4.95
CA PHE A 15 -7.47 -19.25 -6.39
C PHE A 15 -7.77 -20.54 -7.16
N GLY A 16 -8.22 -21.61 -6.50
CA GLY A 16 -8.41 -22.92 -7.14
C GLY A 16 -7.10 -23.61 -7.55
N ILE A 17 -5.94 -23.08 -7.14
CA ILE A 17 -4.63 -23.55 -7.58
C ILE A 17 -4.13 -24.66 -6.66
N SER A 18 -3.83 -25.83 -7.23
CA SER A 18 -3.36 -27.00 -6.48
C SER A 18 -1.89 -27.35 -6.73
N LYS A 19 -1.26 -26.81 -7.78
CA LYS A 19 0.15 -27.05 -8.12
C LYS A 19 0.91 -25.73 -8.16
N LEU A 20 2.18 -25.78 -7.76
CA LEU A 20 3.07 -24.63 -7.76
C LEU A 20 3.26 -24.04 -9.17
N ALA A 21 3.31 -24.90 -10.20
CA ALA A 21 3.51 -24.48 -11.59
C ALA A 21 2.31 -23.71 -12.18
N ASP A 22 1.14 -23.79 -11.53
CA ASP A 22 -0.07 -23.11 -11.98
C ASP A 22 -0.21 -21.72 -11.33
N ILE A 23 0.69 -21.33 -10.41
CA ILE A 23 0.69 -19.99 -9.82
C ILE A 23 1.29 -19.00 -10.83
N PRO A 24 0.58 -17.92 -11.18
CA PRO A 24 1.14 -16.91 -12.07
C PRO A 24 2.32 -16.20 -11.41
N LEU A 25 3.34 -15.88 -12.19
CA LEU A 25 4.47 -15.05 -11.72
C LEU A 25 4.16 -13.55 -11.80
N GLU A 26 3.12 -13.19 -12.55
CA GLU A 26 2.68 -11.82 -12.76
C GLU A 26 1.15 -11.75 -12.79
N ILE A 27 0.60 -10.75 -12.11
CA ILE A 27 -0.81 -10.38 -12.21
C ILE A 27 -0.94 -8.86 -12.34
N SER A 28 -1.99 -8.39 -13.00
CA SER A 28 -2.25 -6.95 -13.12
C SER A 28 -2.55 -6.31 -11.76
N GLY A 29 -3.27 -7.00 -10.90
CA GLY A 29 -3.51 -6.52 -9.54
C GLY A 29 -4.30 -7.47 -8.66
N TYR A 30 -4.36 -7.11 -7.38
CA TYR A 30 -5.15 -7.79 -6.36
C TYR A 30 -6.08 -6.79 -5.67
N LYS A 31 -7.34 -7.18 -5.47
CA LYS A 31 -8.36 -6.34 -4.83
C LYS A 31 -9.08 -7.11 -3.73
N SER A 32 -9.16 -6.50 -2.55
CA SER A 32 -9.92 -7.01 -1.41
C SER A 32 -10.62 -5.87 -0.68
N ILE A 33 -11.91 -6.05 -0.39
CA ILE A 33 -12.74 -5.06 0.30
C ILE A 33 -13.58 -5.79 1.34
N ASP A 34 -13.61 -5.27 2.56
CA ASP A 34 -14.50 -5.74 3.64
C ASP A 34 -14.39 -7.26 3.82
N SER A 35 -13.18 -7.71 4.12
CA SER A 35 -12.86 -9.14 4.20
C SER A 35 -11.81 -9.44 5.27
N GLU A 36 -11.67 -10.73 5.57
CA GLU A 36 -10.67 -11.26 6.51
C GLU A 36 -9.25 -11.34 5.92
N THR A 37 -8.95 -10.64 4.82
CA THR A 37 -7.59 -10.56 4.27
C THR A 37 -6.65 -9.99 5.33
N ASP A 38 -5.64 -10.75 5.73
CA ASP A 38 -4.67 -10.42 6.77
C ASP A 38 -3.22 -10.43 6.25
N ASP A 39 -2.25 -10.17 7.13
CA ASP A 39 -0.84 -10.10 6.73
C ASP A 39 -0.31 -11.46 6.23
N GLN A 40 -0.83 -12.59 6.74
CA GLN A 40 -0.46 -13.93 6.27
C GLN A 40 -0.97 -14.17 4.84
N PHE A 41 -2.15 -13.66 4.50
CA PHE A 41 -2.64 -13.69 3.12
C PHE A 41 -1.63 -13.02 2.19
N LEU A 42 -1.16 -11.81 2.54
CA LEU A 42 -0.19 -11.06 1.74
C LEU A 42 1.17 -11.75 1.71
N GLU A 43 1.61 -12.34 2.82
CA GLU A 43 2.83 -13.15 2.85
C GLU A 43 2.80 -14.25 1.78
N TYR A 44 1.74 -15.07 1.75
CA TYR A 44 1.63 -16.13 0.75
C TYR A 44 1.53 -15.58 -0.67
N LEU A 45 0.71 -14.54 -0.91
CA LEU A 45 0.55 -13.94 -2.23
C LEU A 45 1.90 -13.43 -2.76
N THR A 46 2.56 -12.56 -1.99
CA THR A 46 3.82 -11.89 -2.38
C THR A 46 5.02 -12.85 -2.44
N SER A 47 4.97 -13.97 -1.71
CA SER A 47 6.04 -15.00 -1.78
C SER A 47 6.08 -15.78 -3.09
N ARG A 48 5.00 -15.76 -3.88
CA ARG A 48 4.89 -16.52 -5.14
C ARG A 48 4.69 -15.66 -6.38
N ILE A 49 4.07 -14.50 -6.22
CA ILE A 49 3.79 -13.58 -7.33
C ILE A 49 4.68 -12.35 -7.17
N PRO A 50 5.91 -12.37 -7.73
CA PRO A 50 6.86 -11.27 -7.58
C PRO A 50 6.44 -9.99 -8.32
N THR A 51 5.52 -10.09 -9.29
CA THR A 51 5.09 -8.96 -10.11
C THR A 51 3.59 -8.73 -9.95
N ILE A 52 3.25 -7.63 -9.27
CA ILE A 52 1.89 -7.11 -9.15
C ILE A 52 1.96 -5.62 -9.44
N HIS A 53 1.08 -5.10 -10.30
CA HIS A 53 1.10 -3.69 -10.69
C HIS A 53 0.18 -2.82 -9.82
N GLY A 54 -0.95 -3.39 -9.37
CA GLY A 54 -1.90 -2.69 -8.49
C GLY A 54 -2.37 -3.53 -7.30
N ILE A 55 -2.42 -2.93 -6.12
CA ILE A 55 -3.02 -3.53 -4.92
C ILE A 55 -4.07 -2.58 -4.35
N TYR A 56 -5.30 -3.07 -4.21
CA TYR A 56 -6.40 -2.34 -3.60
C TYR A 56 -6.91 -3.09 -2.36
N LEU A 57 -6.66 -2.54 -1.18
CA LEU A 57 -7.12 -3.07 0.09
C LEU A 57 -7.94 -2.00 0.80
N LYS A 58 -9.14 -2.37 1.24
CA LYS A 58 -10.02 -1.48 2.01
C LYS A 58 -10.81 -2.27 3.05
N PHE A 59 -10.84 -1.80 4.30
CA PHE A 59 -11.52 -2.52 5.38
C PHE A 59 -11.08 -3.99 5.45
N THR A 60 -9.78 -4.22 5.59
CA THR A 60 -9.21 -5.57 5.79
C THR A 60 -8.39 -5.62 7.08
N ASN A 61 -7.86 -6.79 7.44
CA ASN A 61 -7.10 -7.00 8.68
C ASN A 61 -5.58 -6.78 8.48
N ILE A 62 -5.21 -5.85 7.60
CA ILE A 62 -3.81 -5.55 7.28
C ILE A 62 -3.21 -4.60 8.31
N THR A 63 -1.98 -4.90 8.71
CA THR A 63 -1.16 -4.08 9.60
C THR A 63 0.13 -3.63 8.90
N ASP A 64 1.02 -2.95 9.64
CA ASP A 64 2.36 -2.60 9.17
C ASP A 64 3.15 -3.83 8.64
N GLU A 65 2.93 -5.03 9.19
CA GLU A 65 3.57 -6.25 8.69
C GLU A 65 3.08 -6.63 7.28
N GLY A 66 1.81 -6.43 6.98
CA GLY A 66 1.28 -6.63 5.63
C GLY A 66 1.88 -5.63 4.64
N VAL A 67 2.08 -4.37 5.04
CA VAL A 67 2.78 -3.37 4.21
C VAL A 67 4.24 -3.79 3.94
N ARG A 68 4.92 -4.38 4.92
CA ARG A 68 6.25 -4.97 4.73
C ARG A 68 6.26 -6.13 3.73
N HIS A 69 5.19 -6.92 3.63
CA HIS A 69 5.07 -7.92 2.58
C HIS A 69 4.86 -7.28 1.20
N ILE A 70 4.02 -6.25 1.11
CA ILE A 70 3.77 -5.48 -0.12
C ILE A 70 5.06 -4.83 -0.65
N SER A 71 5.92 -4.31 0.24
CA SER A 71 7.16 -3.60 -0.15
C SER A 71 8.14 -4.44 -0.97
N LYS A 72 7.96 -5.77 -1.00
CA LYS A 72 8.78 -6.69 -1.80
C LYS A 72 8.42 -6.68 -3.29
N ILE A 73 7.29 -6.09 -3.66
CA ILE A 73 6.80 -6.01 -5.04
C ILE A 73 7.30 -4.73 -5.68
N ALA A 74 8.53 -4.76 -6.20
CA ALA A 74 9.14 -3.59 -6.82
C ALA A 74 8.37 -3.07 -8.05
N SER A 75 7.55 -3.91 -8.69
CA SER A 75 6.74 -3.53 -9.85
C SER A 75 5.49 -2.70 -9.52
N LEU A 76 5.17 -2.51 -8.24
CA LEU A 76 3.90 -1.93 -7.85
C LEU A 76 3.84 -0.44 -8.22
N SER A 77 2.84 -0.07 -9.02
CA SER A 77 2.61 1.30 -9.45
C SER A 77 1.41 1.95 -8.75
N GLU A 78 0.45 1.15 -8.27
CA GLU A 78 -0.77 1.63 -7.61
C GLU A 78 -1.01 0.89 -6.30
N LEU A 79 -1.15 1.64 -5.20
CA LEU A 79 -1.42 1.08 -3.88
C LEU A 79 -2.53 1.86 -3.16
N THR A 80 -3.60 1.16 -2.80
CA THR A 80 -4.66 1.66 -1.91
C THR A 80 -4.67 0.84 -0.62
N LEU A 81 -4.53 1.51 0.52
CA LEU A 81 -4.54 0.97 1.87
C LEU A 81 -5.56 1.73 2.73
N ARG A 82 -6.83 1.70 2.35
CA ARG A 82 -7.84 2.57 2.94
C ARG A 82 -8.57 1.94 4.13
N ASP A 83 -8.89 2.75 5.15
CA ASP A 83 -9.66 2.32 6.33
C ASP A 83 -8.93 1.19 7.12
N HIS A 84 -7.61 1.33 7.37
CA HIS A 84 -6.79 0.41 8.18
C HIS A 84 -6.20 1.11 9.42
N LYS A 85 -6.81 0.88 10.59
CA LYS A 85 -6.40 1.51 11.86
C LYS A 85 -5.04 1.02 12.40
N ASP A 86 -4.55 -0.11 11.90
CA ASP A 86 -3.33 -0.79 12.37
C ASP A 86 -2.17 -0.64 11.38
N ILE A 87 -2.34 0.20 10.35
CA ILE A 87 -1.26 0.73 9.52
C ILE A 87 -0.85 2.09 10.11
N THR A 88 0.39 2.19 10.56
CA THR A 88 0.96 3.33 11.28
C THR A 88 2.16 3.93 10.57
N ASN A 89 2.80 4.94 11.17
CA ASN A 89 4.02 5.54 10.63
C ASN A 89 5.20 4.55 10.55
N GLU A 90 5.14 3.39 11.23
CA GLU A 90 6.09 2.29 11.06
C GLU A 90 6.05 1.68 9.64
N SER A 91 4.98 1.89 8.88
CA SER A 91 4.89 1.51 7.47
C SER A 91 5.71 2.39 6.53
N VAL A 92 6.06 3.62 6.92
CA VAL A 92 6.71 4.60 6.03
C VAL A 92 8.02 4.08 5.42
N PRO A 93 8.95 3.47 6.19
CA PRO A 93 10.18 2.90 5.61
C PRO A 93 9.92 1.76 4.60
N TYR A 94 8.82 1.02 4.73
CA TYR A 94 8.45 -0.04 3.78
C TYR A 94 7.83 0.54 2.51
N LEU A 95 6.92 1.51 2.65
CA LEU A 95 6.35 2.25 1.51
C LEU A 95 7.46 2.89 0.68
N ASN A 96 8.50 3.44 1.32
CA ASN A 96 9.64 4.08 0.67
C ASN A 96 10.50 3.13 -0.21
N GLN A 97 10.24 1.82 -0.20
CA GLN A 97 10.91 0.85 -1.08
C GLN A 97 10.20 0.72 -2.43
N LEU A 98 8.95 1.17 -2.55
CA LEU A 98 8.12 1.09 -3.75
C LEU A 98 8.43 2.25 -4.71
N VAL A 99 9.67 2.38 -5.15
CA VAL A 99 10.17 3.55 -5.91
C VAL A 99 9.46 3.79 -7.26
N ASP A 100 8.76 2.79 -7.76
CA ASP A 100 7.96 2.86 -8.99
C ASP A 100 6.49 3.26 -8.77
N LEU A 101 6.10 3.51 -7.52
CA LEU A 101 4.74 3.89 -7.15
C LEU A 101 4.36 5.25 -7.75
N VAL A 102 3.20 5.29 -8.40
CA VAL A 102 2.62 6.47 -9.05
C VAL A 102 1.40 6.99 -8.28
N TYR A 103 0.65 6.07 -7.65
CA TYR A 103 -0.55 6.36 -6.88
C TYR A 103 -0.49 5.69 -5.51
N LEU A 104 -0.74 6.47 -4.44
CA LEU A 104 -0.79 5.98 -3.07
C LEU A 104 -2.01 6.56 -2.34
N ASP A 105 -2.90 5.70 -1.84
CA ASP A 105 -4.02 6.10 -0.98
C ASP A 105 -3.89 5.47 0.42
N LEU A 106 -3.67 6.34 1.41
CA LEU A 106 -3.51 6.04 2.83
C LEU A 106 -4.67 6.59 3.68
N VAL A 107 -5.80 6.94 3.06
CA VAL A 107 -6.93 7.54 3.75
C VAL A 107 -7.41 6.62 4.88
N LYS A 108 -7.61 7.22 6.06
CA LYS A 108 -7.99 6.54 7.30
C LYS A 108 -7.03 5.40 7.71
N THR A 109 -5.74 5.62 7.50
CA THR A 109 -4.67 4.95 8.26
C THR A 109 -4.23 5.84 9.42
N LYS A 110 -3.22 5.41 10.19
CA LYS A 110 -2.54 6.25 11.19
C LYS A 110 -1.27 6.92 10.65
N ILE A 111 -1.01 6.87 9.34
CA ILE A 111 0.03 7.68 8.71
C ILE A 111 -0.55 9.09 8.52
N GLY A 112 0.01 10.07 9.23
CA GLY A 112 -0.43 11.47 9.19
C GLY A 112 0.47 12.37 8.37
N LEU A 113 0.08 13.65 8.27
CA LEU A 113 0.81 14.68 7.50
C LEU A 113 2.28 14.81 7.92
N LYS A 114 2.58 14.73 9.22
CA LYS A 114 3.93 14.80 9.79
C LYS A 114 4.86 13.66 9.36
N ASP A 115 4.29 12.53 8.91
CA ASP A 115 5.04 11.33 8.55
C ASP A 115 5.41 11.31 7.05
N LEU A 116 4.68 12.08 6.23
CA LEU A 116 4.83 12.12 4.77
C LEU A 116 6.23 12.52 4.28
N PRO A 117 7.00 13.39 4.96
CA PRO A 117 8.39 13.65 4.59
C PRO A 117 9.27 12.39 4.51
N GLY A 118 8.89 11.30 5.20
CA GLY A 118 9.59 10.02 5.12
C GLY A 118 9.42 9.28 3.79
N LEU A 119 8.49 9.68 2.91
CA LEU A 119 8.23 9.08 1.59
C LEU A 119 9.16 9.61 0.48
N PHE A 120 10.34 10.10 0.86
CA PHE A 120 11.26 10.82 -0.03
C PHE A 120 11.86 10.01 -1.18
N GLN A 121 11.74 8.67 -1.20
CA GLN A 121 12.19 7.85 -2.33
C GLN A 121 11.11 7.69 -3.41
N LEU A 122 9.85 8.06 -3.14
CA LEU A 122 8.73 7.91 -4.07
C LEU A 122 8.72 9.01 -5.14
N GLN A 123 9.85 9.19 -5.83
CA GLN A 123 10.08 10.27 -6.80
C GLN A 123 9.22 10.16 -8.07
N LYS A 124 8.50 9.05 -8.25
CA LYS A 124 7.52 8.87 -9.34
C LYS A 124 6.07 9.08 -8.90
N LEU A 125 5.84 9.30 -7.60
CA LEU A 125 4.50 9.48 -7.05
C LEU A 125 3.89 10.76 -7.61
N LYS A 126 2.68 10.63 -8.15
CA LYS A 126 1.89 11.72 -8.73
C LYS A 126 0.72 12.08 -7.85
N GLU A 127 0.14 11.11 -7.16
CA GLU A 127 -1.03 11.33 -6.32
C GLU A 127 -0.85 10.62 -4.98
N LEU A 128 -1.05 11.38 -3.89
CA LEU A 128 -1.01 10.89 -2.53
C LEU A 128 -2.28 11.30 -1.80
N TYR A 129 -3.06 10.34 -1.32
CA TYR A 129 -4.26 10.58 -0.51
C TYR A 129 -4.00 10.24 0.95
N VAL A 130 -4.39 11.14 1.85
CA VAL A 130 -4.20 10.99 3.29
C VAL A 130 -5.38 11.60 4.07
N SER A 131 -5.61 11.11 5.27
CA SER A 131 -6.55 11.73 6.22
C SER A 131 -5.83 12.68 7.16
N SER A 132 -6.52 13.74 7.55
CA SER A 132 -6.07 14.64 8.61
C SER A 132 -7.24 14.99 9.52
N GLU A 133 -6.99 15.05 10.83
CA GLU A 133 -7.92 15.66 11.79
C GLU A 133 -7.68 17.18 11.91
N GLU A 134 -6.59 17.69 11.33
CA GLU A 134 -6.31 19.13 11.26
C GLU A 134 -7.25 19.79 10.25
N GLU A 135 -7.94 20.84 10.70
CA GLU A 135 -8.88 21.63 9.90
C GLU A 135 -8.33 23.04 9.61
N ASN A 136 -7.27 23.48 10.29
CA ASN A 136 -6.64 24.77 10.08
C ASN A 136 -5.88 24.78 8.75
N GLU A 137 -6.39 25.56 7.80
CA GLU A 137 -5.82 25.73 6.47
C GLU A 137 -4.34 26.15 6.48
N GLU A 138 -3.94 27.05 7.38
CA GLU A 138 -2.56 27.54 7.44
C GLU A 138 -1.59 26.41 7.80
N ILE A 139 -1.97 25.58 8.77
CA ILE A 139 -1.19 24.41 9.19
C ILE A 139 -1.15 23.37 8.07
N LEU A 140 -2.27 23.11 7.39
CA LEU A 140 -2.31 22.20 6.25
C LEU A 140 -1.37 22.66 5.13
N LEU A 141 -1.34 23.96 4.83
CA LEU A 141 -0.46 24.53 3.81
C LEU A 141 1.02 24.45 4.18
N GLU A 142 1.38 24.51 5.47
CA GLU A 142 2.75 24.25 5.93
C GLU A 142 3.19 22.82 5.61
N TYR A 143 2.38 21.82 5.94
CA TYR A 143 2.65 20.42 5.61
C TYR A 143 2.73 20.18 4.10
N VAL A 144 1.83 20.80 3.32
CA VAL A 144 1.87 20.75 1.86
C VAL A 144 3.19 21.33 1.34
N ALA A 145 3.61 22.50 1.85
CA ALA A 145 4.85 23.15 1.42
C ALA A 145 6.09 22.31 1.75
N GLU A 146 6.13 21.64 2.90
CA GLU A 146 7.20 20.68 3.21
C GLU A 146 7.19 19.49 2.27
N MET A 147 6.02 18.90 2.02
CA MET A 147 5.88 17.76 1.13
C MET A 147 6.30 18.10 -0.31
N LYS A 148 5.97 19.30 -0.79
CA LYS A 148 6.36 19.79 -2.12
C LYS A 148 7.86 20.02 -2.29
N LYS A 149 8.62 20.22 -1.20
CA LYS A 149 10.09 20.23 -1.28
C LYS A 149 10.66 18.84 -1.57
N ILE A 150 9.92 17.80 -1.21
CA ILE A 150 10.36 16.40 -1.26
C ILE A 150 9.85 15.72 -2.54
N LEU A 151 8.56 15.85 -2.84
CA LEU A 151 7.89 15.34 -4.04
C LEU A 151 7.18 16.49 -4.78
N PRO A 152 7.92 17.36 -5.48
CA PRO A 152 7.37 18.58 -6.09
C PRO A 152 6.24 18.31 -7.10
N GLN A 153 6.30 17.19 -7.81
CA GLN A 153 5.32 16.77 -8.81
C GLN A 153 4.07 16.08 -8.22
N CYS A 154 4.08 15.70 -6.95
CA CYS A 154 3.00 14.94 -6.33
C CYS A 154 1.86 15.87 -5.92
N VAL A 155 0.64 15.61 -6.37
CA VAL A 155 -0.57 16.24 -5.85
C VAL A 155 -0.92 15.58 -4.52
N LEU A 156 -1.09 16.38 -3.47
CA LEU A 156 -1.48 15.90 -2.15
C LEU A 156 -2.98 16.09 -1.98
N TYR A 157 -3.70 15.02 -1.66
CA TYR A 157 -5.12 15.04 -1.34
C TYR A 157 -5.32 14.80 0.14
N ILE A 158 -5.72 15.84 0.87
CA ILE A 158 -6.02 15.77 2.30
C ILE A 158 -7.54 15.75 2.46
N ASN A 159 -8.09 14.66 3.01
CA ASN A 159 -9.54 14.49 3.14
C ASN A 159 -10.28 14.73 1.80
N TYR A 160 -9.70 14.26 0.69
CA TYR A 160 -10.19 14.42 -0.70
C TYR A 160 -10.14 15.83 -1.28
N ARG A 161 -9.61 16.82 -0.55
CA ARG A 161 -9.30 18.14 -1.11
C ARG A 161 -7.88 18.14 -1.68
N SER A 162 -7.73 18.59 -2.92
CA SER A 162 -6.44 18.67 -3.60
C SER A 162 -5.64 19.90 -3.20
N TYR A 163 -4.34 19.70 -3.07
CA TYR A 163 -3.33 20.73 -2.88
C TYR A 163 -2.26 20.52 -3.96
N GLU A 164 -2.27 21.39 -4.96
CA GLU A 164 -1.39 21.35 -6.14
C GLU A 164 -0.07 22.10 -5.93
#